data_AF-A0A4Y7TYA2-F1
#
_entry.id   AF-A0A4Y7TYA2-F1
#
_cell.length_a   1.000
_cell.length_b   1.000
_cell.length_c   1.000
_cell.angle_alpha   90.00
_cell.angle_beta   90.00
_cell.angle_gamma   90.00
#
_symmetry.space_group_name_H-M   'P 1'
#
loop_
_entity.id
_entity.type
_entity.pdbx_description
1 polymer ?
#
loop_
_entity_poly.entity_id
_entity_poly.type
_entity_poly.pdbx_seq_one_letter_code
_entity_poly.pdbx_strand_id
1 'polypeptide(L)'
;MSATVHQPPSAPILISFAAKNGLVESLAAFIAKASKESIDKKGKFTVAISGGSLPNLLRRHVYYVDERVVPLDHPDSNHKLCKDNLWSRVSIPEDQIHPIDVNYLDDLEELSDAYEKNLIHEFAQKDSAPTLLKAIRWVAYIEDSPKPPSKRITFTYPVINHASRIVFKADVLHSVLDDPEAGLPAARVKPVFPGQLYWFTDDAAAAKVTYPKTQLQTLEVDPGDYGR
;
A
#
# COMPACT_ATOMS: atom_id res chain seq x y z
N MET A 1 7.62 -34.10 -8.38
CA MET A 1 7.98 -32.70 -8.07
C MET A 1 7.17 -31.83 -9.01
N SER A 2 6.06 -31.26 -8.54
CA SER A 2 5.23 -30.39 -9.39
C SER A 2 5.93 -29.03 -9.46
N ALA A 3 6.42 -28.66 -10.63
CA ALA A 3 6.89 -27.29 -10.86
C ALA A 3 5.68 -26.37 -10.61
N THR A 4 5.78 -25.50 -9.60
CA THR A 4 4.79 -24.45 -9.37
C THR A 4 4.72 -23.63 -10.65
N VAL A 5 3.66 -23.82 -11.45
CA VAL A 5 3.41 -23.00 -12.63
C VAL A 5 3.28 -21.58 -12.12
N HIS A 6 4.26 -20.73 -12.43
CA HIS A 6 4.21 -19.33 -12.04
C HIS A 6 3.06 -18.69 -12.82
N GLN A 7 1.91 -18.58 -12.18
CA GLN A 7 0.74 -17.98 -12.81
C GLN A 7 1.07 -16.51 -13.12
N PRO A 8 0.76 -16.01 -14.33
CA PRO A 8 0.97 -14.60 -14.64
C PRO A 8 0.15 -13.72 -13.68
N PRO A 9 0.63 -12.50 -13.38
CA PRO A 9 -0.14 -11.53 -12.60
C PRO A 9 -1.53 -11.30 -13.20
N SER A 10 -2.53 -11.14 -12.34
CA SER A 10 -3.87 -10.72 -12.78
C SER A 10 -3.82 -9.33 -13.42
N ALA A 11 -4.66 -9.11 -14.42
CA ALA A 11 -4.82 -7.80 -15.04
C ALA A 11 -5.26 -6.76 -13.98
N PRO A 12 -4.74 -5.51 -14.02
CA PRO A 12 -5.20 -4.45 -13.14
C PRO A 12 -6.71 -4.20 -13.24
N ILE A 13 -7.34 -3.84 -12.12
CA ILE A 13 -8.76 -3.45 -12.06
C ILE A 13 -8.82 -1.92 -12.02
N LEU A 14 -9.50 -1.30 -12.99
CA LEU A 14 -9.65 0.16 -13.08
C LEU A 14 -11.07 0.58 -12.70
N ILE A 15 -11.21 1.34 -11.61
CA ILE A 15 -12.49 1.82 -11.10
C ILE A 15 -12.49 3.34 -11.14
N SER A 16 -13.47 3.92 -11.84
CA SER A 16 -13.63 5.38 -11.96
C SER A 16 -14.87 5.89 -11.25
N PHE A 17 -14.78 7.12 -10.74
CA PHE A 17 -15.84 7.78 -9.98
C PHE A 17 -16.13 9.18 -10.54
N ALA A 18 -17.40 9.54 -10.62
CA ALA A 18 -17.80 10.87 -11.08
C ALA A 18 -17.37 11.99 -10.12
N ALA A 19 -17.33 11.71 -8.82
CA ALA A 19 -17.01 12.69 -7.78
C ALA A 19 -15.92 12.18 -6.82
N LYS A 20 -15.07 13.09 -6.36
CA LYS A 20 -13.99 12.79 -5.39
C LYS A 20 -14.51 12.16 -4.10
N ASN A 21 -15.67 12.59 -3.60
CA ASN A 21 -16.26 12.02 -2.38
C ASN A 21 -16.63 10.55 -2.57
N GLY A 22 -17.28 10.21 -3.69
CA GLY A 22 -17.64 8.82 -4.01
C GLY A 22 -16.43 7.90 -4.13
N LEU A 23 -15.31 8.40 -4.67
CA LEU A 23 -14.04 7.68 -4.69
C LEU A 23 -13.55 7.38 -3.26
N VAL A 24 -13.52 8.39 -2.40
CA VAL A 24 -13.02 8.27 -1.02
C VAL A 24 -13.90 7.31 -0.20
N GLU A 25 -15.22 7.44 -0.30
CA GLU A 25 -16.18 6.57 0.38
C GLU A 25 -16.07 5.11 -0.10
N SER A 26 -15.92 4.90 -1.41
CA SER A 26 -15.78 3.56 -1.97
C SER A 26 -14.44 2.92 -1.60
N LEU A 27 -13.36 3.69 -1.60
CA LEU A 27 -12.06 3.24 -1.11
C LEU A 27 -12.14 2.89 0.39
N ALA A 28 -12.89 3.66 1.18
CA ALA A 28 -13.15 3.36 2.58
C ALA A 28 -13.86 2.02 2.77
N ALA A 29 -14.95 1.81 2.03
CA ALA A 29 -15.68 0.56 2.07
C ALA A 29 -14.82 -0.64 1.63
N PHE A 30 -13.99 -0.45 0.60
CA PHE A 30 -13.08 -1.48 0.12
C PHE A 30 -12.06 -1.90 1.19
N ILE A 31 -11.41 -0.92 1.83
CA ILE A 31 -10.46 -1.17 2.91
C ILE A 31 -11.19 -1.76 4.12
N ALA A 32 -12.45 -1.38 4.35
CA ALA A 32 -13.27 -1.90 5.44
C ALA A 32 -13.50 -3.38 5.32
N LYS A 33 -14.00 -3.78 4.15
CA LYS A 33 -14.23 -5.17 3.79
C LYS A 33 -12.94 -5.97 3.86
N ALA A 34 -11.84 -5.46 3.30
CA ALA A 34 -10.53 -6.11 3.36
C ALA A 34 -10.04 -6.35 4.79
N SER A 35 -10.28 -5.39 5.68
CA SER A 35 -9.99 -5.51 7.11
C SER A 35 -10.75 -6.65 7.74
N LYS A 36 -12.09 -6.65 7.58
CA LYS A 36 -12.98 -7.64 8.17
C LYS A 36 -12.60 -9.03 7.69
N GLU A 37 -12.49 -9.22 6.38
CA GLU A 37 -12.08 -10.49 5.79
C GLU A 37 -10.72 -11.00 6.27
N SER A 38 -9.73 -10.10 6.45
CA SER A 38 -8.41 -10.49 6.93
C SER A 38 -8.42 -10.85 8.41
N ILE A 39 -9.13 -10.07 9.23
CA ILE A 39 -9.26 -10.34 10.67
C ILE A 39 -10.00 -11.66 10.88
N ASP A 40 -11.10 -11.90 10.17
CA ASP A 40 -11.88 -13.13 10.29
C ASP A 40 -11.07 -14.36 9.89
N LYS A 41 -10.26 -14.27 8.82
CA LYS A 41 -9.47 -15.41 8.32
C LYS A 41 -8.15 -15.62 9.03
N LYS A 42 -7.50 -14.55 9.49
CA LYS A 42 -6.09 -14.58 9.94
C LYS A 42 -5.88 -14.02 11.35
N GLY A 43 -6.92 -13.50 11.99
CA GLY A 43 -6.86 -12.83 13.28
C GLY A 43 -6.19 -11.45 13.25
N LYS A 44 -5.69 -11.01 12.09
CA LYS A 44 -5.00 -9.72 11.92
C LYS A 44 -5.22 -9.13 10.53
N PHE A 45 -5.16 -7.81 10.45
CA PHE A 45 -5.06 -7.05 9.20
C PHE A 45 -3.79 -6.22 9.22
N THR A 46 -2.97 -6.35 8.19
CA THR A 46 -1.76 -5.55 8.03
C THR A 46 -1.91 -4.68 6.80
N VAL A 47 -1.61 -3.40 6.93
CA VAL A 47 -1.73 -2.42 5.85
C VAL A 47 -0.46 -1.60 5.76
N ALA A 48 -0.01 -1.35 4.54
CA ALA A 48 1.07 -0.42 4.27
C ALA A 48 0.50 0.76 3.47
N ILE A 49 0.83 1.97 3.90
CA ILE A 49 0.32 3.22 3.31
C ILE A 49 1.48 4.03 2.74
N SER A 50 1.33 4.55 1.53
CA SER A 50 2.15 5.66 1.02
C SER A 50 1.35 6.95 1.20
N GLY A 51 2.03 8.07 1.44
CA GLY A 51 1.42 9.35 1.85
C GLY A 51 0.04 9.66 1.25
N GLY A 52 -0.90 10.06 2.12
CA GLY A 52 -2.28 10.34 1.77
C GLY A 52 -3.24 10.00 2.93
N SER A 53 -4.45 10.53 2.88
CA SER A 53 -5.49 10.24 3.89
C SER A 53 -6.15 8.89 3.58
N LEU A 54 -5.86 7.87 4.40
CA LEU A 54 -6.63 6.62 4.38
C LEU A 54 -7.90 6.79 5.24
N PRO A 55 -8.99 6.06 4.94
CA PRO A 55 -10.17 6.02 5.80
C PRO A 55 -10.07 5.06 7.01
N ASN A 56 -10.86 5.37 8.04
CA ASN A 56 -10.91 4.77 9.38
C ASN A 56 -11.19 3.28 9.38
N LEU A 57 -10.46 2.48 10.17
CA LEU A 57 -10.83 1.09 10.55
C LEU A 57 -9.86 0.46 11.58
N LEU A 58 -10.35 -0.50 12.37
CA LEU A 58 -9.78 -0.98 13.65
C LEU A 58 -8.99 -2.33 13.57
N ARG A 59 -8.11 -2.54 14.59
CA ARG A 59 -7.17 -3.67 14.89
C ARG A 59 -6.17 -4.03 13.78
N ARG A 60 -5.07 -3.27 13.67
CA ARG A 60 -4.23 -3.27 12.45
C ARG A 60 -2.77 -2.95 12.73
N HIS A 61 -1.86 -3.69 12.11
CA HIS A 61 -0.47 -3.25 11.97
C HIS A 61 -0.36 -2.31 10.77
N VAL A 62 0.15 -1.10 10.99
CA VAL A 62 0.28 -0.07 9.96
C VAL A 62 1.76 0.22 9.69
N TYR A 63 2.14 0.16 8.42
CA TYR A 63 3.47 0.50 7.93
C TYR A 63 3.41 1.64 6.92
N TYR A 64 4.50 2.37 6.77
CA TYR A 64 4.72 3.34 5.70
C TYR A 64 5.52 2.70 4.56
N VAL A 65 4.95 2.71 3.34
CA VAL A 65 5.57 2.14 2.12
C VAL A 65 6.73 3.01 1.65
N ASP A 66 6.58 4.33 1.77
CA ASP A 66 7.61 5.34 1.51
C ASP A 66 7.54 6.32 2.67
N GLU A 67 8.67 6.70 3.23
CA GLU A 67 8.74 7.71 4.28
C GLU A 67 9.97 8.60 4.06
N ARG A 68 9.80 9.89 4.38
CA ARG A 68 10.84 10.89 4.31
C ARG A 68 11.70 10.70 5.55
N VAL A 69 13.01 10.67 5.38
CA VAL A 69 13.95 10.51 6.50
C VAL A 69 14.12 11.85 7.19
N VAL A 70 13.13 12.17 8.02
CA VAL A 70 13.01 13.39 8.82
C VAL A 70 12.37 13.02 10.17
N PRO A 71 12.46 13.88 11.20
CA PRO A 71 11.74 13.67 12.46
C PRO A 71 10.24 13.39 12.26
N LEU A 72 9.63 12.59 13.12
CA LEU A 72 8.22 12.17 12.99
C LEU A 72 7.21 13.31 13.17
N ASP A 73 7.63 14.46 13.69
CA ASP A 73 6.84 15.68 13.82
C ASP A 73 7.13 16.71 12.70
N HIS A 74 8.03 16.38 11.76
CA HIS A 74 8.35 17.22 10.62
C HIS A 74 7.15 17.29 9.65
N PRO A 75 6.83 18.47 9.06
CA PRO A 75 5.68 18.64 8.16
C PRO A 75 5.68 17.71 6.95
N ASP A 76 6.86 17.27 6.48
CA ASP A 76 7.00 16.33 5.37
C ASP A 76 6.93 14.84 5.76
N SER A 77 6.78 14.52 7.05
CA SER A 77 6.62 13.13 7.49
C SER A 77 5.24 12.59 7.11
N ASN A 78 5.21 11.43 6.44
CA ASN A 78 3.97 10.70 6.20
C ASN A 78 3.36 10.21 7.52
N HIS A 79 4.17 9.88 8.53
CA HIS A 79 3.71 9.60 9.88
C HIS A 79 2.96 10.78 10.49
N LYS A 80 3.53 11.99 10.47
CA LYS A 80 2.84 13.19 10.94
C LYS A 80 1.52 13.40 10.20
N LEU A 81 1.55 13.32 8.87
CA LEU A 81 0.36 13.50 8.06
C LEU A 81 -0.76 12.51 8.46
N CYS A 82 -0.42 11.25 8.69
CA CYS A 82 -1.36 10.24 9.15
C CYS A 82 -1.83 10.49 10.59
N LYS A 83 -0.94 10.94 11.47
CA LYS A 83 -1.29 11.28 12.86
C LYS A 83 -2.32 12.39 12.94
N ASP A 84 -2.09 13.47 12.19
CA ASP A 84 -2.95 14.64 12.20
C ASP A 84 -4.33 14.32 11.59
N ASN A 85 -4.37 13.55 10.50
CA ASN A 85 -5.59 13.37 9.70
C ASN A 85 -6.36 12.08 9.97
N LEU A 86 -5.68 11.03 10.42
CA LEU A 86 -6.24 9.68 10.50
C LEU A 86 -6.22 9.12 11.91
N TRP A 87 -5.07 9.16 12.62
CA TRP A 87 -4.97 8.58 13.95
C TRP A 87 -5.78 9.34 14.99
N SER A 88 -6.00 10.64 14.81
CA SER A 88 -6.94 11.42 15.64
C SER A 88 -8.40 10.94 15.56
N ARG A 89 -8.75 10.15 14.54
CA ARG A 89 -10.12 9.67 14.25
C ARG A 89 -10.28 8.17 14.38
N VAL A 90 -9.19 7.43 14.63
CA VAL A 90 -9.17 5.96 14.71
C VAL A 90 -8.37 5.55 15.92
N SER A 91 -9.00 4.77 16.81
CA SER A 91 -8.31 4.16 17.95
C SER A 91 -7.44 2.98 17.49
N ILE A 92 -6.24 3.27 16.97
CA ILE A 92 -5.19 2.28 16.72
C ILE A 92 -4.19 2.35 17.89
N PRO A 93 -3.91 1.24 18.57
CA PRO A 93 -2.83 1.17 19.56
C PRO A 93 -1.50 1.62 18.97
N GLU A 94 -0.73 2.43 19.70
CA GLU A 94 0.55 2.99 19.21
C GLU A 94 1.57 1.91 18.86
N ASP A 95 1.56 0.78 19.58
CA ASP A 95 2.41 -0.39 19.31
C ASP A 95 2.06 -1.12 18.01
N GLN A 96 0.93 -0.78 17.38
CA GLN A 96 0.55 -1.29 16.06
C GLN A 96 0.85 -0.31 14.92
N ILE A 97 1.37 0.87 15.21
CA ILE A 97 1.84 1.83 14.20
C ILE A 97 3.36 1.74 14.15
N HIS A 98 3.91 1.41 12.98
CA HIS A 98 5.34 1.15 12.79
C HIS A 98 5.96 2.29 11.97
N PRO A 99 6.36 3.43 12.60
CA PRO A 99 7.13 4.47 11.92
C PRO A 99 8.60 4.07 11.77
N ILE A 100 9.36 4.92 11.07
CA ILE A 100 10.82 4.82 11.04
C ILE A 100 11.43 5.10 12.41
N ASP A 101 12.57 4.48 12.70
CA ASP A 101 13.31 4.74 13.95
C ASP A 101 14.14 6.02 13.80
N VAL A 102 13.76 7.05 14.55
CA VAL A 102 14.40 8.37 14.49
C VAL A 102 15.84 8.39 15.01
N ASN A 103 16.31 7.32 15.65
CA ASN A 103 17.70 7.21 16.09
C ASN A 103 18.68 6.97 14.95
N TYR A 104 18.20 6.61 13.75
CA TYR A 104 19.02 6.32 12.58
C TYR A 104 18.80 7.32 11.43
N LEU A 105 18.30 8.54 11.68
CA LEU A 105 18.02 9.51 10.61
C LEU A 105 19.27 9.93 9.82
N ASP A 106 20.44 9.80 10.42
CA ASP A 106 21.76 10.08 9.86
C ASP A 106 22.42 8.86 9.22
N ASP A 107 21.91 7.64 9.46
CA ASP A 107 22.38 6.38 8.88
C ASP A 107 21.25 5.67 8.13
N LEU A 108 21.17 5.92 6.82
CA LEU A 108 20.11 5.39 5.98
C LEU A 108 20.14 3.86 5.85
N GLU A 109 21.33 3.27 5.94
CA GLU A 109 21.48 1.83 5.84
C GLU A 109 20.90 1.17 7.08
N GLU A 110 21.35 1.59 8.26
CA GLU A 110 20.84 1.07 9.54
C GLU A 110 19.35 1.38 9.72
N LEU A 111 18.88 2.56 9.29
CA LEU A 111 17.46 2.90 9.28
C LEU A 111 16.63 1.93 8.43
N SER A 112 17.10 1.62 7.23
CA SER A 112 16.43 0.69 6.32
C SER A 112 16.42 -0.73 6.87
N ASP A 113 17.52 -1.17 7.48
CA ASP A 113 17.68 -2.51 8.04
C ASP A 113 16.85 -2.69 9.32
N ALA A 114 16.80 -1.68 10.19
CA ALA A 114 15.94 -1.67 11.37
C ALA A 114 14.46 -1.75 10.98
N TYR A 115 14.04 -0.99 9.98
CA TYR A 115 12.66 -1.00 9.50
C TYR A 115 12.30 -2.32 8.80
N GLU A 116 13.22 -2.87 8.00
CA GLU A 116 13.10 -4.20 7.40
C GLU A 116 12.97 -5.29 8.47
N LYS A 117 13.78 -5.25 9.53
CA LYS A 117 13.72 -6.22 10.62
C LYS A 117 12.36 -6.21 11.31
N ASN A 118 11.80 -5.03 11.58
CA ASN A 118 10.45 -4.89 12.15
C ASN A 118 9.39 -5.50 11.22
N LEU A 119 9.49 -5.21 9.92
CA LEU A 119 8.60 -5.74 8.90
C LEU A 119 8.70 -7.28 8.82
N ILE A 120 9.90 -7.83 8.70
CA ILE A 120 10.13 -9.28 8.66
C ILE A 120 9.61 -9.93 9.95
N HIS A 121 9.83 -9.33 11.12
CA HIS A 121 9.33 -9.88 12.38
C HIS A 121 7.81 -10.08 12.35
N GLU A 122 7.05 -9.08 11.91
CA GLU A 122 5.59 -9.18 11.85
C GLU A 122 5.06 -10.12 10.76
N PHE A 123 5.79 -10.27 9.66
CA PHE A 123 5.38 -11.08 8.50
C PHE A 123 5.92 -12.52 8.50
N ALA A 124 7.05 -12.78 9.17
CA ALA A 124 7.77 -14.06 9.12
C ALA A 124 7.67 -14.91 10.41
N GLN A 125 6.98 -14.44 11.47
CA GLN A 125 6.72 -15.23 12.69
C GLN A 125 5.92 -16.52 12.48
N LYS A 126 5.30 -16.69 11.32
CA LYS A 126 4.79 -17.98 10.81
C LYS A 126 5.43 -18.14 9.44
N ASP A 127 5.80 -19.36 9.03
CA ASP A 127 6.44 -19.76 7.75
C ASP A 127 5.75 -19.27 6.44
N SER A 128 5.44 -17.98 6.35
CA SER A 128 4.47 -17.36 5.43
C SER A 128 5.17 -16.44 4.43
N ALA A 129 6.32 -15.89 4.80
CA ALA A 129 7.18 -15.20 3.84
C ALA A 129 7.83 -16.28 2.96
N PRO A 130 7.59 -16.29 1.64
CA PRO A 130 8.23 -17.24 0.75
C PRO A 130 9.74 -17.19 0.93
N THR A 131 10.41 -18.35 0.91
CA THR A 131 11.87 -18.45 1.05
C THR A 131 12.61 -17.50 0.11
N LEU A 132 12.01 -17.19 -1.04
CA LEU A 132 12.52 -16.22 -2.02
C LEU A 132 12.63 -14.78 -1.49
N LEU A 133 11.69 -14.32 -0.64
CA LEU A 133 11.78 -12.99 -0.05
C LEU A 133 12.87 -12.90 1.02
N LYS A 134 13.23 -14.01 1.67
CA LYS A 134 14.26 -14.01 2.73
C LYS A 134 15.68 -13.69 2.23
N ALA A 135 15.90 -13.73 0.91
CA ALA A 135 17.20 -13.47 0.29
C ALA A 135 17.27 -12.12 -0.44
N ILE A 136 16.23 -11.29 -0.35
CA ILE A 136 16.12 -10.02 -1.07
C ILE A 136 15.88 -8.91 -0.05
N ARG A 137 16.42 -7.71 -0.28
CA ARG A 137 16.13 -6.53 0.55
C ARG A 137 14.64 -6.16 0.45
N TRP A 138 13.95 -6.08 1.59
CA TRP A 138 12.55 -5.70 1.73
C TRP A 138 12.39 -4.18 1.69
N VAL A 139 13.34 -3.47 2.29
CA VAL A 139 13.33 -2.01 2.40
C VAL A 139 14.62 -1.45 1.82
N ALA A 140 14.50 -0.47 0.92
CA ALA A 140 15.64 0.26 0.38
C ALA A 140 15.62 1.71 0.87
N TYR A 141 16.78 2.34 0.91
CA TYR A 141 16.89 3.78 1.07
C TYR A 141 17.21 4.47 -0.27
N ILE A 142 16.81 5.74 -0.36
CA ILE A 142 17.06 6.63 -1.48
C ILE A 142 17.74 7.87 -0.90
N GLU A 143 18.87 8.30 -1.46
CA GLU A 143 19.59 9.48 -0.97
C GLU A 143 19.18 10.77 -1.69
N ASP A 144 18.87 10.64 -2.98
CA ASP A 144 18.78 11.73 -3.96
C ASP A 144 17.43 11.75 -4.69
N SER A 145 16.33 11.54 -3.95
CA SER A 145 14.99 11.66 -4.55
C SER A 145 14.80 13.04 -5.19
N PRO A 146 14.25 13.12 -6.42
CA PRO A 146 14.08 14.40 -7.12
C PRO A 146 13.06 15.33 -6.45
N LYS A 147 12.33 14.85 -5.44
CA LYS A 147 11.37 15.63 -4.66
C LYS A 147 11.85 15.78 -3.22
N PRO A 148 12.01 17.01 -2.69
CA PRO A 148 12.42 17.21 -1.31
C PRO A 148 11.35 16.71 -0.31
N PRO A 149 11.76 16.31 0.91
CA PRO A 149 13.11 15.91 1.31
C PRO A 149 13.65 14.74 0.46
N SER A 150 14.94 14.78 0.08
CA SER A 150 15.50 13.83 -0.89
C SER A 150 15.70 12.43 -0.31
N LYS A 151 16.08 12.35 0.97
CA LYS A 151 16.32 11.10 1.67
C LYS A 151 15.02 10.40 2.01
N ARG A 152 14.89 9.14 1.60
CA ARG A 152 13.68 8.32 1.82
C ARG A 152 14.05 6.90 2.18
N ILE A 153 13.15 6.23 2.88
CA ILE A 153 13.06 4.77 2.84
C ILE A 153 11.86 4.35 2.00
N THR A 154 11.93 3.19 1.36
CA THR A 154 10.86 2.68 0.52
C THR A 154 10.80 1.16 0.49
N PHE A 155 9.62 0.58 0.37
CA PHE A 155 9.46 -0.84 0.11
C PHE A 155 9.93 -1.19 -1.30
N THR A 156 10.60 -2.33 -1.43
CA THR A 156 11.04 -2.83 -2.74
C THR A 156 9.89 -3.50 -3.49
N TYR A 157 10.01 -3.63 -4.82
CA TYR A 157 8.99 -4.32 -5.63
C TYR A 157 8.68 -5.75 -5.16
N PRO A 158 9.66 -6.58 -4.77
CA PRO A 158 9.39 -7.90 -4.20
C PRO A 158 8.41 -7.84 -3.02
N VAL A 159 8.56 -6.90 -2.09
CA VAL A 159 7.64 -6.74 -0.95
C VAL A 159 6.28 -6.26 -1.42
N ILE A 160 6.24 -5.20 -2.23
CA ILE A 160 4.99 -4.62 -2.73
C ILE A 160 4.18 -5.68 -3.48
N ASN A 161 4.81 -6.45 -4.37
CA ASN A 161 4.16 -7.45 -5.21
C ASN A 161 3.71 -8.72 -4.46
N HIS A 162 4.05 -8.89 -3.18
CA HIS A 162 3.52 -9.96 -2.33
C HIS A 162 2.26 -9.55 -1.53
N ALA A 163 1.82 -8.30 -1.63
CA ALA A 163 0.58 -7.87 -1.02
C ALA A 163 -0.63 -8.55 -1.69
N SER A 164 -1.60 -8.99 -0.88
CA SER A 164 -2.83 -9.61 -1.40
C SER A 164 -3.72 -8.64 -2.18
N ARG A 165 -3.66 -7.35 -1.84
CA ARG A 165 -4.38 -6.27 -2.53
C ARG A 165 -3.48 -5.05 -2.56
N ILE A 166 -3.28 -4.47 -3.74
CA ILE A 166 -2.55 -3.22 -3.92
C ILE A 166 -3.52 -2.20 -4.51
N VAL A 167 -3.54 -0.99 -3.94
CA VAL A 167 -4.44 0.07 -4.40
C VAL A 167 -3.63 1.31 -4.72
N PHE A 168 -3.78 1.81 -5.94
CA PHE A 168 -3.33 3.15 -6.32
C PHE A 168 -4.51 4.11 -6.42
N LYS A 169 -4.29 5.34 -5.93
CA LYS A 169 -5.12 6.50 -6.23
C LYS A 169 -4.29 7.42 -7.11
N ALA A 170 -4.60 7.51 -8.40
CA ALA A 170 -3.75 8.26 -9.33
C ALA A 170 -4.54 8.94 -10.44
N ASP A 171 -3.98 10.06 -10.88
CA ASP A 171 -4.45 10.86 -12.00
C ASP A 171 -3.64 10.56 -13.29
N VAL A 172 -2.44 9.97 -13.14
CA VAL A 172 -1.54 9.60 -14.25
C VAL A 172 -1.70 8.11 -14.54
N LEU A 173 -2.62 7.80 -15.46
CA LEU A 173 -3.00 6.42 -15.78
C LEU A 173 -2.44 5.94 -17.12
N HIS A 174 -2.36 6.82 -18.14
CA HIS A 174 -1.98 6.43 -19.50
C HIS A 174 -0.61 5.75 -19.57
N SER A 175 0.43 6.39 -19.04
CA SER A 175 1.80 5.86 -19.01
C SER A 175 2.00 4.65 -18.09
N VAL A 176 0.95 4.18 -17.41
CA VAL A 176 1.01 3.01 -16.53
C VAL A 176 0.13 1.87 -17.04
N LEU A 177 -1.04 2.20 -17.59
CA LEU A 177 -2.02 1.22 -18.05
C LEU A 177 -1.98 0.98 -19.56
N ASP A 178 -1.79 2.03 -20.37
CA ASP A 178 -1.79 1.94 -21.83
C ASP A 178 -0.36 1.81 -22.41
N ASP A 179 0.64 2.39 -21.74
CA ASP A 179 2.05 2.33 -22.12
C ASP A 179 2.96 1.90 -20.95
N PRO A 180 2.83 0.65 -20.45
CA PRO A 180 3.62 0.18 -19.31
C PRO A 180 5.13 0.07 -19.59
N GLU A 181 5.53 0.01 -20.86
CA GLU A 181 6.94 -0.11 -21.29
C GLU A 181 7.72 1.20 -21.10
N ALA A 182 7.04 2.33 -20.92
CA ALA A 182 7.64 3.58 -20.45
C ALA A 182 8.37 3.42 -19.09
N GLY A 183 8.10 2.34 -18.36
CA GLY A 183 8.94 1.88 -17.26
C GLY A 183 8.77 2.67 -15.96
N LEU A 184 7.68 3.45 -15.84
CA LEU A 184 7.33 4.18 -14.62
C LEU A 184 7.26 3.23 -13.41
N PRO A 185 7.61 3.69 -12.20
CA PRO A 185 7.63 2.83 -11.02
C PRO A 185 6.31 2.06 -10.78
N ALA A 186 5.17 2.73 -10.94
CA ALA A 186 3.87 2.10 -10.74
C ALA A 186 3.54 1.00 -11.78
N ALA A 187 4.10 1.06 -13.00
CA ALA A 187 3.92 0.03 -14.04
C ALA A 187 4.67 -1.27 -13.72
N ARG A 188 5.65 -1.23 -12.81
CA ARG A 188 6.41 -2.40 -12.34
C ARG A 188 5.71 -3.13 -11.18
N VAL A 189 4.64 -2.55 -10.63
CA VAL A 189 3.83 -3.19 -9.60
C VAL A 189 2.89 -4.20 -10.26
N LYS A 190 3.22 -5.47 -10.07
CA LYS A 190 2.57 -6.64 -10.65
C LYS A 190 2.44 -7.69 -9.55
N PRO A 191 1.34 -7.67 -8.77
CA PRO A 191 1.17 -8.60 -7.65
C PRO A 191 1.28 -10.06 -8.10
N VAL A 192 1.96 -10.88 -7.30
CA VAL A 192 2.03 -12.33 -7.50
C VAL A 192 0.67 -12.92 -7.16
N PHE A 193 0.19 -13.87 -7.97
CA PHE A 193 -1.07 -14.56 -7.70
C PHE A 193 -1.11 -15.16 -6.28
N PRO A 194 -2.22 -15.05 -5.52
CA PRO A 194 -3.53 -14.52 -5.91
C PRO A 194 -3.72 -13.01 -5.67
N GLY A 195 -2.64 -12.24 -5.58
CA GLY A 195 -2.68 -10.78 -5.41
C GLY A 195 -3.35 -10.06 -6.57
N GLN A 196 -3.99 -8.92 -6.26
CA GLN A 196 -4.72 -8.11 -7.24
C GLN A 196 -4.36 -6.62 -7.10
N LEU A 197 -4.17 -5.96 -8.25
CA LEU A 197 -3.93 -4.53 -8.35
C LEU A 197 -5.22 -3.78 -8.69
N TYR A 198 -5.51 -2.70 -7.97
CA TYR A 198 -6.67 -1.84 -8.15
C TYR A 198 -6.24 -0.39 -8.37
N TRP A 199 -6.87 0.27 -9.32
CA TRP A 199 -6.74 1.70 -9.59
C TRP A 199 -8.07 2.38 -9.29
N PHE A 200 -8.07 3.26 -8.29
CA PHE A 200 -9.21 4.12 -7.96
C PHE A 200 -8.93 5.51 -8.48
N THR A 201 -9.79 6.02 -9.37
CA THR A 201 -9.55 7.30 -10.05
C THR A 201 -10.85 8.06 -10.33
N ASP A 202 -10.79 9.31 -10.78
CA ASP A 202 -11.97 10.02 -11.25
C ASP A 202 -12.28 9.75 -12.73
N ASP A 203 -13.52 10.02 -13.14
CA ASP A 203 -13.95 9.79 -14.53
C ASP A 203 -13.15 10.62 -15.55
N ALA A 204 -12.66 11.79 -15.16
CA ALA A 204 -11.88 12.66 -16.04
C ALA A 204 -10.48 12.10 -16.32
N ALA A 205 -9.82 11.50 -15.33
CA ALA A 205 -8.57 10.78 -15.50
C ALA A 205 -8.79 9.47 -16.28
N ALA A 206 -9.84 8.72 -15.95
CA ALA A 206 -10.14 7.46 -16.64
C ALA A 206 -10.56 7.66 -18.11
N ALA A 207 -11.12 8.81 -18.49
CA ALA A 207 -11.43 9.13 -19.88
C ALA A 207 -10.19 9.37 -20.75
N LYS A 208 -9.00 9.51 -20.14
CA LYS A 208 -7.73 9.72 -20.86
C LYS A 208 -6.99 8.42 -21.16
N VAL A 209 -7.57 7.27 -20.82
CA VAL A 209 -6.95 5.96 -21.05
C VAL A 209 -7.84 5.07 -21.89
N THR A 210 -7.21 4.17 -22.65
CA THR A 210 -7.90 3.13 -23.43
C THR A 210 -8.19 1.88 -22.61
N TYR A 211 -7.51 1.71 -21.48
CA TYR A 211 -7.68 0.59 -20.57
C TYR A 211 -9.13 0.41 -20.12
N PRO A 212 -9.69 -0.82 -20.17
CA PRO A 212 -11.10 -1.04 -19.87
C PRO A 212 -11.41 -0.79 -18.39
N LYS A 213 -12.47 -0.01 -18.15
CA LYS A 213 -13.03 0.21 -16.82
C LYS A 213 -13.73 -1.05 -16.31
N THR A 214 -13.56 -1.36 -15.04
CA THR A 214 -14.28 -2.42 -14.34
C THR A 214 -15.46 -1.81 -13.58
N GLN A 215 -16.67 -2.33 -13.81
CA GLN A 215 -17.85 -1.88 -13.06
C GLN A 215 -17.79 -2.38 -11.60
N LEU A 216 -18.03 -1.46 -10.67
CA LEU A 216 -17.96 -1.69 -9.22
C LEU A 216 -18.94 -2.77 -8.73
N GLN A 217 -19.99 -3.09 -9.49
CA GLN A 217 -20.94 -4.19 -9.16
C GLN A 217 -20.27 -5.57 -9.04
N THR A 218 -19.07 -5.76 -9.59
CA THR A 218 -18.28 -7.00 -9.41
C THR A 218 -17.54 -7.06 -8.06
N LEU A 219 -17.58 -6.00 -7.26
CA LEU A 219 -17.16 -5.98 -5.88
C LEU A 219 -18.44 -5.89 -5.04
N GLU A 220 -19.06 -7.02 -4.70
CA GLU A 220 -20.21 -7.05 -3.80
C GLU A 220 -19.86 -6.38 -2.47
N VAL A 221 -20.16 -5.08 -2.33
CA VAL A 221 -20.07 -4.34 -1.08
C VAL A 221 -21.51 -4.17 -0.66
N ASP A 222 -21.94 -4.95 0.34
CA ASP A 222 -23.24 -4.76 0.97
C ASP A 222 -23.22 -3.42 1.72
N PRO A 223 -24.04 -2.43 1.33
CA PRO A 223 -24.10 -1.13 2.00
C PRO A 223 -24.64 -1.22 3.44
N GLY A 224 -25.12 -2.38 3.89
CA GLY A 224 -25.74 -2.57 5.20
C GLY A 224 -24.80 -2.96 6.35
N ASP A 225 -23.54 -3.30 6.08
CA ASP A 225 -22.61 -3.87 7.09
C ASP A 225 -21.66 -2.82 7.72
N TYR A 226 -22.01 -1.53 7.63
CA TYR A 226 -21.38 -0.49 8.44
C TYR A 226 -21.85 -0.62 9.88
N GLY A 227 -21.16 -1.49 10.62
CA GLY A 227 -21.41 -1.78 12.03
C GLY A 227 -21.71 -0.52 12.83
N ARG A 228 -22.87 -0.57 13.51
CA ARG A 228 -23.10 0.14 14.76
C ARG A 228 -22.13 -0.37 15.84
#